data_AF-A0A2A6P6S2-F1
#
_entry.id   AF-A0A2A6P6S2-F1
#
_cell.length_a   1.000
_cell.length_b   1.000
_cell.length_c   1.000
_cell.angle_alpha   90.00
_cell.angle_beta   90.00
_cell.angle_gamma   90.00
#
_symmetry.space_group_name_H-M   'P 1'
#
loop_
_entity.id
_entity.type
_entity.pdbx_description
1 polymer ?
#
loop_
_entity_poly.entity_id
_entity_poly.type
_entity_poly.pdbx_seq_one_letter_code
_entity_poly.pdbx_strand_id
1 'polypeptide(L)'
;MIYRQGARKQQQRSALFAAPGLLGAALAVGAAGGITFSDLLGLWKGSGGESCHIKGNVSVTGERIFHVPGQEYYSQTRISPAYGERWFCSEFEAWAAGWRKSYR
;
A
#
# COMPACT_ATOMS: atom_id res chain seq x y z
N MET A 1 12.91 1.77 55.66
CA MET A 1 14.25 2.03 55.11
C MET A 1 14.40 1.24 53.81
N ILE A 2 14.92 1.90 52.78
CA ILE A 2 15.03 1.47 51.38
C ILE A 2 16.44 0.89 51.15
N TYR A 3 16.56 -0.22 50.40
CA TYR A 3 17.64 -0.59 49.45
C TYR A 3 17.56 -2.10 49.15
N ARG A 4 17.88 -2.66 47.99
CA ARG A 4 18.32 -2.19 46.66
C ARG A 4 18.12 -3.38 45.71
N GLN A 5 18.04 -3.09 44.42
CA GLN A 5 17.86 -4.02 43.30
C GLN A 5 18.87 -5.17 43.24
N GLY A 6 18.43 -6.33 42.78
CA GLY A 6 19.27 -7.45 42.32
C GLY A 6 18.77 -7.99 41.00
N ALA A 7 19.46 -7.64 39.91
CA ALA A 7 19.22 -8.19 38.58
C ALA A 7 19.51 -9.71 38.57
N ARG A 8 18.57 -10.53 38.07
CA ARG A 8 18.85 -11.92 37.67
C ARG A 8 18.47 -12.14 36.21
N LYS A 9 19.54 -12.21 35.43
CA LYS A 9 19.63 -12.47 34.00
C LYS A 9 19.58 -13.99 33.79
N GLN A 10 18.42 -14.60 33.54
CA GLN A 10 18.37 -16.03 33.19
C GLN A 10 17.05 -16.49 32.54
N GLN A 11 16.86 -16.25 31.24
CA GLN A 11 16.15 -17.21 30.38
C GLN A 11 16.47 -16.86 28.92
N GLN A 12 17.49 -17.44 28.30
CA GLN A 12 17.61 -18.81 27.80
C GLN A 12 17.67 -18.76 26.27
N ARG A 13 18.89 -18.92 25.76
CA ARG A 13 19.26 -19.80 24.64
C ARG A 13 18.43 -19.69 23.36
N SER A 14 19.04 -19.01 22.38
CA SER A 14 19.17 -19.48 21.00
C SER A 14 17.91 -19.89 20.25
N ALA A 15 17.39 -18.98 19.45
CA ALA A 15 16.89 -19.33 18.13
C ALA A 15 17.29 -18.22 17.15
N LEU A 16 18.49 -18.39 16.57
CA LEU A 16 18.85 -17.78 15.30
C LEU A 16 17.87 -18.33 14.26
N PHE A 17 16.81 -17.59 13.96
CA PHE A 17 16.07 -17.76 12.71
C PHE A 17 16.31 -16.53 11.86
N ALA A 18 16.95 -16.80 10.74
CA ALA A 18 17.34 -15.87 9.71
C ALA A 18 16.14 -15.16 9.07
N ALA A 19 16.29 -13.87 8.80
CA ALA A 19 15.72 -13.21 7.63
C ALA A 19 16.65 -12.04 7.22
N PRO A 20 17.39 -12.15 6.12
CA PRO A 20 18.16 -11.04 5.59
C PRO A 20 17.19 -10.10 4.85
N GLY A 21 17.05 -8.87 5.35
CA GLY A 21 16.31 -7.82 4.65
C GLY A 21 15.08 -7.31 5.38
N LEU A 22 15.28 -6.67 6.53
CA LEU A 22 14.39 -5.60 6.96
C LEU A 22 15.24 -4.33 6.97
N LEU A 23 15.23 -3.62 5.84
CA LEU A 23 15.71 -2.25 5.78
C LEU A 23 14.93 -1.45 6.81
N GLY A 24 15.66 -0.98 7.82
CA GLY A 24 15.11 -0.19 8.90
C GLY A 24 14.53 1.11 8.36
N ALA A 25 13.30 1.40 8.78
CA ALA A 25 12.81 2.75 8.96
C ALA A 25 12.28 2.88 10.39
N ALA A 26 13.18 2.73 11.36
CA ALA A 26 12.92 3.16 12.72
C ALA A 26 13.38 4.61 12.83
N LEU A 27 12.48 5.57 12.56
CA LEU A 27 12.63 6.92 13.09
C LEU A 27 11.78 7.02 14.35
N ALA A 28 12.50 7.21 15.46
CA ALA A 28 11.99 7.33 16.80
C ALA A 28 11.03 8.54 16.92
N VAL A 29 9.92 8.36 17.62
CA VAL A 29 9.24 9.49 18.26
C VAL A 29 9.15 9.20 19.76
N GLY A 30 9.91 9.97 20.53
CA GLY A 30 10.03 9.83 21.97
C GLY A 30 8.76 10.28 22.69
N ALA A 31 8.34 9.47 23.68
CA ALA A 31 7.59 9.72 24.92
C ALA A 31 6.44 10.76 25.02
N ALA A 32 6.10 11.54 24.00
CA ALA A 32 4.95 12.46 24.02
C ALA A 32 4.42 12.66 22.59
N GLY A 33 3.53 11.79 22.13
CA GLY A 33 2.79 11.99 20.86
C GLY A 33 3.52 11.57 19.59
N GLY A 34 3.97 10.31 19.53
CA GLY A 34 4.56 9.71 18.33
C GLY A 34 3.60 8.88 17.50
N ILE A 35 3.44 9.24 16.23
CA ILE A 35 2.80 8.42 15.19
C ILE A 35 3.61 7.13 15.09
N THR A 36 3.04 5.98 15.48
CA THR A 36 3.77 4.69 15.41
C THR A 36 4.05 4.31 13.95
N PHE A 37 4.97 3.37 13.69
CA PHE A 37 5.20 2.89 12.32
C PHE A 37 3.90 2.35 11.70
N SER A 38 3.01 1.78 12.51
CA SER A 38 1.67 1.34 12.14
C SER A 38 0.74 2.51 11.79
N ASP A 39 0.86 3.65 12.48
CA ASP A 39 0.11 4.86 12.13
C ASP A 39 0.67 5.52 10.87
N LEU A 40 2.00 5.55 10.67
CA LEU A 40 2.63 5.95 9.40
C LEU A 40 2.22 5.02 8.24
N LEU A 41 2.16 3.71 8.52
CA LEU A 41 1.67 2.67 7.61
C LEU A 41 0.14 2.73 7.44
N GLY A 42 -0.59 3.41 8.32
CA GLY A 42 -2.01 3.68 8.22
C GLY A 42 -2.27 4.91 7.36
N LEU A 43 -1.48 5.96 7.57
CA LEU A 43 -1.54 7.22 6.84
C LEU A 43 -1.18 7.05 5.36
N TRP A 44 -0.17 6.23 5.03
CA TRP A 44 0.16 5.94 3.62
C TRP A 44 -0.81 4.93 2.96
N LYS A 45 -1.67 4.28 3.76
CA LYS A 45 -2.74 3.37 3.35
C LYS A 45 -4.09 4.10 3.37
N GLY A 46 -4.08 5.34 3.85
CA GLY A 46 -5.16 6.31 3.96
C GLY A 46 -5.50 6.99 2.64
N SER A 47 -5.66 6.19 1.59
CA SER A 47 -6.50 6.51 0.43
C SER A 47 -7.60 5.45 0.23
N GLY A 48 -7.82 4.58 1.22
CA GLY A 48 -8.79 3.49 1.20
C GLY A 48 -10.25 3.91 1.44
N GLY A 49 -10.65 5.09 0.97
CA GLY A 49 -12.02 5.59 1.07
C GLY A 49 -12.46 6.45 -0.13
N GLU A 50 -11.51 6.90 -0.96
CA GLU A 50 -11.81 7.44 -2.28
C GLU A 50 -12.28 6.25 -3.12
N SER A 51 -13.52 6.26 -3.60
CA SER A 51 -13.92 5.32 -4.65
C SER A 51 -12.97 5.53 -5.83
N CYS A 52 -11.97 4.66 -6.01
CA CYS A 52 -11.01 4.77 -7.11
C CYS A 52 -11.76 5.03 -8.42
N HIS A 53 -11.59 6.20 -9.03
CA HIS A 53 -12.41 6.66 -10.15
C HIS A 53 -11.77 6.39 -11.52
N ILE A 54 -10.60 5.75 -11.58
CA ILE A 54 -9.94 5.46 -12.84
C ILE A 54 -10.26 4.02 -13.22
N LYS A 55 -10.87 3.82 -14.39
CA LYS A 55 -11.35 2.53 -14.87
C LYS A 55 -10.29 1.87 -15.75
N GLY A 56 -9.70 0.77 -15.31
CA GLY A 56 -8.78 -0.04 -16.10
C GLY A 56 -9.47 -1.22 -16.79
N ASN A 57 -9.71 -1.10 -18.10
CA ASN A 57 -10.18 -2.19 -18.97
C ASN A 57 -9.05 -2.94 -19.71
N VAL A 58 -9.19 -4.25 -19.89
CA VAL A 58 -8.31 -5.07 -20.72
C VAL A 58 -9.02 -5.38 -22.03
N SER A 59 -8.44 -4.99 -23.16
CA SER A 59 -9.03 -5.29 -24.46
C SER A 59 -9.03 -6.79 -24.74
N VAL A 60 -9.84 -7.23 -25.71
CA VAL A 60 -9.80 -8.62 -26.22
C VAL A 60 -8.43 -9.01 -26.80
N THR A 61 -7.62 -8.02 -27.22
CA THR A 61 -6.25 -8.22 -27.69
C THR A 61 -5.21 -8.26 -26.55
N GLY A 62 -5.64 -8.07 -25.29
CA GLY A 62 -4.78 -8.06 -24.11
C GLY A 62 -4.17 -6.70 -23.77
N GLU A 63 -4.58 -5.63 -24.44
CA GLU A 63 -4.10 -4.28 -24.13
C GLU A 63 -4.72 -3.75 -22.84
N ARG A 64 -3.88 -3.19 -21.98
CA ARG A 64 -4.31 -2.62 -20.69
C ARG A 64 -4.54 -1.12 -20.84
N ILE A 65 -5.80 -0.71 -20.85
CA ILE A 65 -6.21 0.67 -21.12
C ILE A 65 -6.96 1.22 -19.91
N PHE A 66 -6.53 2.37 -19.41
CA PHE A 66 -7.25 3.06 -18.34
C PHE A 66 -8.00 4.30 -18.86
N HIS A 67 -9.17 4.53 -18.27
CA HIS A 67 -10.04 5.66 -18.55
C HIS A 67 -10.18 6.54 -17.31
N VAL A 68 -10.07 7.84 -17.51
CA VAL A 68 -10.27 8.85 -16.45
C VAL A 68 -11.67 9.47 -16.55
N PRO A 69 -12.24 9.98 -15.44
CA PRO A 69 -13.50 10.72 -15.48
C PRO A 69 -13.43 11.88 -16.49
N GLY A 70 -14.48 12.05 -17.29
CA GLY A 70 -14.55 13.07 -18.35
C GLY A 70 -14.20 12.58 -19.75
N GLN A 71 -13.72 11.34 -19.90
CA GLN A 71 -13.52 10.71 -21.21
C GLN A 71 -14.83 10.19 -21.83
N GLU A 72 -14.87 10.14 -23.16
CA GLU A 72 -16.03 9.72 -23.96
C GLU A 72 -16.47 8.30 -23.60
N TYR A 73 -15.50 7.40 -23.44
CA TYR A 73 -15.76 6.00 -23.14
C TYR A 73 -15.80 5.68 -21.64
N TYR A 74 -15.57 6.65 -20.77
CA TYR A 74 -15.53 6.41 -19.33
C TYR A 74 -16.84 5.83 -18.80
N SER A 75 -17.98 6.35 -19.25
CA SER A 75 -19.32 5.87 -18.82
C SER A 75 -19.65 4.48 -19.36
N GLN A 76 -19.15 4.15 -20.56
CA GLN A 76 -19.41 2.89 -21.26
C GLN A 76 -18.54 1.75 -20.72
N THR A 77 -17.31 2.05 -20.31
CA THR A 77 -16.39 1.07 -19.74
C THR A 77 -16.94 0.54 -18.42
N ARG A 78 -17.19 -0.76 -18.36
CA ARG A 78 -17.56 -1.50 -17.15
C ARG A 78 -16.38 -2.35 -16.75
N ILE A 79 -16.05 -2.34 -15.47
CA ILE A 79 -14.91 -3.07 -14.92
C ILE A 79 -15.36 -4.44 -14.42
N SER A 80 -14.76 -5.49 -14.97
CA SER A 80 -14.96 -6.88 -14.61
C SER A 80 -13.66 -7.50 -14.10
N PRO A 81 -13.49 -7.65 -12.78
CA PRO A 81 -12.30 -8.26 -12.18
C PRO A 81 -11.97 -9.67 -12.69
N ALA A 82 -12.96 -10.39 -13.21
CA ALA A 82 -12.78 -11.72 -13.80
C ALA A 82 -11.83 -11.73 -15.01
N TYR A 83 -11.71 -10.60 -15.72
CA TYR A 83 -10.82 -10.44 -16.87
C TYR A 83 -9.50 -9.73 -16.51
N GLY A 84 -9.23 -9.53 -15.21
CA GLY A 84 -8.04 -8.79 -14.75
C GLY A 84 -8.18 -7.27 -14.86
N GLU A 85 -9.39 -6.78 -15.13
CA GLU A 85 -9.74 -5.37 -15.09
C GLU A 85 -9.81 -4.88 -13.64
N ARG A 86 -9.46 -3.61 -13.42
CA ARG A 86 -9.47 -3.05 -12.06
C ARG A 86 -9.61 -1.54 -12.04
N TRP A 87 -9.94 -1.04 -10.87
CA TRP A 87 -9.98 0.40 -10.61
C TRP A 87 -8.63 0.87 -10.08
N PHE A 88 -8.28 2.10 -10.43
CA PHE A 88 -7.09 2.80 -9.97
C PHE A 88 -7.49 4.09 -9.26
N CYS A 89 -6.74 4.44 -8.23
CA CYS A 89 -6.99 5.67 -7.49
C CYS A 89 -6.17 6.85 -8.05
N SER A 90 -5.10 6.57 -8.81
CA SER A 90 -4.31 7.59 -9.50
C SER A 90 -3.86 7.14 -10.89
N GLU A 91 -3.66 8.11 -11.80
CA GLU A 91 -3.11 7.81 -13.13
C GLU A 91 -1.72 7.19 -13.00
N PHE A 92 -0.91 7.70 -12.07
CA PHE A 92 0.43 7.17 -11.80
C PHE A 92 0.42 5.68 -11.44
N GLU A 93 -0.53 5.24 -10.61
CA GLU A 93 -0.71 3.83 -10.28
C GLU A 93 -1.02 2.98 -11.52
N ALA A 94 -1.86 3.50 -12.42
CA ALA A 94 -2.18 2.83 -13.68
C ALA A 94 -0.94 2.72 -14.59
N TRP A 95 -0.18 3.81 -14.74
CA TRP A 95 1.08 3.80 -15.48
C TRP A 95 2.11 2.84 -14.89
N ALA A 96 2.30 2.85 -13.57
CA ALA A 96 3.21 1.95 -12.86
C ALA A 96 2.79 0.48 -13.00
N ALA A 97 1.49 0.22 -13.15
CA ALA A 97 0.96 -1.11 -13.44
C ALA A 97 1.10 -1.55 -14.90
N GLY A 98 1.66 -0.71 -15.76
CA GLY A 98 1.83 -0.99 -17.20
C GLY A 98 0.56 -0.77 -18.02
N TRP A 99 -0.32 0.14 -17.60
CA TRP A 99 -1.53 0.51 -18.33
C TRP A 99 -1.28 1.77 -19.14
N ARG A 100 -1.89 1.86 -20.32
CA ARG A 100 -1.87 3.07 -21.16
C ARG A 100 -3.15 3.88 -21.00
N LYS A 101 -3.06 5.20 -21.09
CA LYS A 101 -4.25 6.08 -21.07
C LYS A 101 -5.07 5.92 -22.36
N SER A 102 -6.40 5.94 -22.24
CA SER A 102 -7.27 6.10 -23.41
C SER A 102 -7.06 7.48 -24.03
N TYR A 103 -7.08 7.58 -25.36
CA TYR A 103 -7.00 8.86 -26.07
C TYR A 103 -8.33 9.62 -26.09
N ARG A 104 -9.45 8.92 -25.88
CA ARG A 104 -10.82 9.43 -25.99
C ARG A 104 -11.62 9.06 -24.76
#